data_AF-A0A6G3LMT4-F1
#
_entry.id   AF-A0A6G3LMT4-F1
#
_cell.length_a   1.000
_cell.length_b   1.000
_cell.length_c   1.000
_cell.angle_alpha   90.00
_cell.angle_beta   90.00
_cell.angle_gamma   90.00
#
_symmetry.space_group_name_H-M   'P 1'
#
loop_
_entity.id
_entity.type
_entity.pdbx_description
1 polymer ?
#
loop_
_entity_poly.entity_id
_entity_poly.type
_entity_poly.pdbx_seq_one_letter_code
_entity_poly.pdbx_strand_id
1 'polypeptide(L)'
;MSNLSIADAKLIATLRKELQLSQEMLEEIRRIIKTINDEKYREDQKARINRIQKAKEETINLQTDYLSYLTKASRALMHREEWVRIGSQILAVIDKLSGISYRLGFLTDKNWIIPENVATNLVKICDNVSAMTELLSQAMNKLLNDPSQSLGDLRKIAELEHANDALYRETIFEVLGSNISSGTMLLLTSIAEMLEDSSDTLYDIVNNLYIILLEIT
;
A
#
# COMPACT_ATOMS: atom_id res chain seq x y z
N MET A 1 15.15 -18.80 -23.03
CA MET A 1 15.90 -18.27 -21.87
C MET A 1 15.82 -16.77 -21.95
N SER A 2 14.83 -16.19 -21.28
CA SER A 2 14.62 -14.75 -21.23
C SER A 2 15.70 -14.13 -20.35
N ASN A 3 16.77 -13.63 -20.98
CA ASN A 3 17.77 -12.83 -20.29
C ASN A 3 17.12 -11.49 -19.94
N LEU A 4 16.52 -11.39 -18.76
CA LEU A 4 16.25 -10.06 -18.21
C LEU A 4 17.58 -9.34 -18.11
N SER A 5 17.60 -8.12 -18.62
CA SER A 5 18.81 -7.33 -18.60
C SER A 5 19.15 -6.99 -17.14
N ILE A 6 20.40 -6.65 -16.87
CA ILE A 6 20.81 -6.05 -15.59
C ILE A 6 19.89 -4.87 -15.21
N ALA A 7 19.22 -4.26 -16.20
CA ALA A 7 18.29 -3.18 -15.98
C ALA A 7 16.99 -3.58 -15.29
N ASP A 8 16.41 -4.71 -15.66
CA ASP A 8 15.14 -5.13 -15.10
C ASP A 8 15.29 -5.58 -13.64
N ALA A 9 16.40 -6.26 -13.31
CA ALA A 9 16.73 -6.64 -11.94
C ALA A 9 16.90 -5.40 -11.03
N LYS A 10 17.51 -4.33 -11.56
CA LYS A 10 17.66 -3.07 -10.83
C LYS A 10 16.31 -2.38 -10.62
N LEU A 11 15.43 -2.40 -11.61
CA LEU A 11 14.07 -1.86 -11.48
C LEU A 11 13.25 -2.59 -10.42
N ILE A 12 13.23 -3.92 -10.48
CA ILE A 12 12.58 -4.76 -9.48
C ILE A 12 13.10 -4.44 -8.08
N ALA A 13 14.41 -4.29 -7.92
CA ALA A 13 14.99 -3.92 -6.63
C ALA A 13 14.50 -2.55 -6.11
N THR A 14 14.42 -1.54 -6.98
CA THR A 14 13.89 -0.21 -6.61
C THR A 14 12.42 -0.27 -6.23
N LEU A 15 11.57 -0.89 -7.06
CA LEU A 15 10.12 -0.99 -6.81
C LEU A 15 9.84 -1.78 -5.52
N ARG A 16 10.60 -2.84 -5.25
CA ARG A 16 10.49 -3.59 -3.99
C ARG A 16 10.91 -2.76 -2.78
N LYS A 17 11.85 -1.83 -2.92
CA LYS A 17 12.20 -0.89 -1.85
C LYS A 17 11.03 0.07 -1.56
N GLU A 18 10.35 0.56 -2.58
CA GLU A 18 9.14 1.38 -2.41
C GLU A 18 8.00 0.58 -1.74
N LEU A 19 7.80 -0.69 -2.13
CA LEU A 19 6.86 -1.60 -1.45
C LEU A 19 7.24 -1.79 0.02
N GLN A 20 8.52 -1.97 0.35
CA GLN A 20 8.97 -2.06 1.74
C GLN A 20 8.62 -0.79 2.54
N LEU A 21 8.86 0.40 1.99
CA LEU A 21 8.47 1.66 2.63
C LEU A 21 6.95 1.72 2.86
N SER A 22 6.15 1.25 1.90
CA SER A 22 4.69 1.18 2.08
C SER A 22 4.27 0.21 3.20
N GLN A 23 4.98 -0.91 3.40
CA GLN A 23 4.75 -1.82 4.54
C GLN A 23 5.07 -1.15 5.87
N GLU A 24 6.18 -0.41 5.94
CA GLU A 24 6.56 0.35 7.13
C GLU A 24 5.48 1.39 7.46
N MET A 25 4.97 2.12 6.45
CA MET A 25 3.87 3.06 6.63
C MET A 25 2.59 2.39 7.14
N LEU A 26 2.23 1.21 6.60
CA LEU A 26 1.06 0.44 7.03
C LEU A 26 1.17 -0.01 8.48
N GLU A 27 2.33 -0.52 8.93
CA GLU A 27 2.50 -0.90 10.35
C GLU A 27 2.40 0.33 11.27
N GLU A 28 2.91 1.49 10.85
CA GLU A 28 2.76 2.72 11.63
C GLU A 28 1.28 3.18 11.70
N ILE A 29 0.55 3.16 10.58
CA ILE A 29 -0.90 3.44 10.51
C ILE A 29 -1.66 2.51 11.44
N ARG A 30 -1.39 1.21 11.36
CA ARG A 30 -2.01 0.18 12.19
C ARG A 30 -1.79 0.42 13.67
N ARG A 31 -0.57 0.79 14.08
CA ARG A 31 -0.23 1.11 15.48
C ARG A 31 -0.97 2.36 15.98
N ILE A 32 -1.11 3.36 15.13
CA ILE A 32 -1.89 4.56 15.45
C ILE A 32 -3.35 4.18 15.67
N ILE A 33 -3.98 3.45 14.73
CA ILE A 33 -5.39 3.04 14.86
C ILE A 33 -5.63 2.24 16.14
N LYS A 34 -4.75 1.28 16.48
CA LYS A 34 -4.87 0.47 17.71
C LYS A 34 -4.82 1.27 19.01
N THR A 35 -4.16 2.42 18.99
CA THR A 35 -3.93 3.23 20.19
C THR A 35 -4.71 4.54 20.18
N ILE A 36 -5.49 4.81 19.13
CA ILE A 36 -6.04 6.14 18.83
C ILE A 36 -6.93 6.71 19.94
N ASN A 37 -7.63 5.84 20.67
CA ASN A 37 -8.50 6.24 21.78
C ASN A 37 -7.75 6.42 23.11
N ASP A 38 -6.47 6.08 23.18
CA ASP A 38 -5.69 6.11 24.41
C ASP A 38 -4.69 7.28 24.38
N GLU A 39 -5.00 8.29 25.20
CA GLU A 39 -4.23 9.53 25.30
C GLU A 39 -2.78 9.33 25.78
N LYS A 40 -2.47 8.20 26.43
CA LYS A 40 -1.09 7.93 26.87
C LYS A 40 -0.13 7.71 25.70
N TYR A 41 -0.65 7.42 24.50
CA TYR A 41 0.14 7.20 23.29
C TYR A 41 0.23 8.43 22.38
N ARG A 42 -0.24 9.62 22.77
CA ARG A 42 -0.26 10.80 21.87
C ARG A 42 1.10 11.18 21.28
N GLU A 43 2.14 11.20 22.10
CA GLU A 43 3.48 11.52 21.63
C GLU A 43 4.06 10.41 20.74
N ASP A 44 3.75 9.14 21.03
CA ASP A 44 4.10 8.02 20.15
C ASP A 44 3.36 8.15 18.80
N GLN A 45 2.05 8.41 18.81
CA GLN A 45 1.24 8.60 17.60
C GLN A 45 1.80 9.72 16.71
N LYS A 46 2.15 10.88 17.28
CA LYS A 46 2.80 11.97 16.54
C LYS A 46 4.15 11.54 15.97
N ALA A 47 4.96 10.83 16.74
CA ALA A 47 6.24 10.31 16.26
C ALA A 47 6.06 9.33 15.09
N ARG A 48 5.03 8.48 15.12
CA ARG A 48 4.70 7.56 14.02
C ARG A 48 4.25 8.28 12.76
N ILE A 49 3.39 9.30 12.88
CA ILE A 49 2.99 10.16 11.75
C ILE A 49 4.23 10.77 11.10
N ASN A 50 5.18 11.29 11.89
CA ASN A 50 6.42 11.82 11.35
C ASN A 50 7.28 10.77 10.63
N ARG A 51 7.28 9.51 11.07
CA ARG A 51 7.97 8.42 10.34
C ARG A 51 7.30 8.13 9.00
N ILE A 52 5.97 8.12 8.95
CA ILE A 52 5.21 7.96 7.69
C ILE A 52 5.58 9.06 6.70
N GLN A 53 5.68 10.31 7.16
CA GLN A 53 6.08 11.43 6.30
C GLN A 53 7.53 11.30 5.79
N LYS A 54 8.46 10.85 6.63
CA LYS A 54 9.83 10.57 6.19
C LYS A 54 9.91 9.45 5.15
N ALA A 55 9.12 8.37 5.33
CA ALA A 55 9.05 7.29 4.35
C ALA A 55 8.50 7.79 2.99
N LYS A 56 7.53 8.73 3.03
CA LYS A 56 7.03 9.39 1.82
C LYS A 56 8.12 10.21 1.13
N GLU A 57 8.89 11.00 1.88
CA GLU A 57 10.02 11.78 1.34
C GLU A 57 11.09 10.87 0.70
N GLU A 58 11.41 9.74 1.33
CA GLU A 58 12.35 8.77 0.76
C GLU A 58 11.84 8.19 -0.57
N THR A 59 10.54 7.91 -0.66
CA THR A 59 9.91 7.42 -1.90
C THR A 59 10.06 8.41 -3.05
N ILE A 60 9.94 9.72 -2.80
CA ILE A 60 10.09 10.74 -3.85
C ILE A 60 11.50 10.70 -4.47
N ASN A 61 12.52 10.46 -3.63
CA ASN A 61 13.89 10.30 -4.11
C ASN A 61 14.04 9.03 -4.97
N LEU A 62 13.50 7.90 -4.51
CA LEU A 62 13.51 6.64 -5.25
C LEU A 62 12.80 6.76 -6.60
N GLN A 63 11.68 7.48 -6.66
CA GLN A 63 10.95 7.72 -7.90
C GLN A 63 11.78 8.53 -8.91
N THR A 64 12.51 9.55 -8.42
CA THR A 64 13.38 10.36 -9.28
C THR A 64 14.49 9.52 -9.90
N ASP A 65 15.11 8.65 -9.09
CA ASP A 65 16.12 7.70 -9.55
C ASP A 65 15.54 6.68 -10.55
N TYR A 66 14.34 6.18 -10.26
CA TYR A 66 13.59 5.25 -11.09
C TYR A 66 13.30 5.82 -12.49
N LEU A 67 12.75 7.03 -12.58
CA LEU A 67 12.44 7.69 -13.85
C LEU A 67 13.71 8.05 -14.64
N SER A 68 14.76 8.49 -13.95
CA SER A 68 16.09 8.72 -14.54
C SER A 68 16.65 7.44 -15.15
N TYR A 69 16.48 6.32 -14.44
CA TYR A 69 16.92 5.01 -14.89
C TYR A 69 16.18 4.53 -16.14
N LEU A 70 14.85 4.58 -16.12
CA LEU A 70 14.00 4.22 -17.25
C LEU A 70 14.34 5.00 -18.52
N THR A 71 14.67 6.28 -18.39
CA THR A 71 15.03 7.14 -19.53
C THR A 71 16.35 6.68 -20.16
N LYS A 72 17.34 6.33 -19.34
CA LYS A 72 18.68 5.90 -19.77
C LYS A 72 18.73 4.47 -20.30
N ALA A 73 17.94 3.57 -19.71
CA ALA A 73 17.88 2.15 -20.09
C ALA A 73 16.84 1.84 -21.18
N SER A 74 16.12 2.86 -21.67
CA SER A 74 14.89 2.73 -22.49
C SER A 74 14.96 1.79 -23.70
N ARG A 75 16.13 1.62 -24.34
CA ARG A 75 16.28 0.74 -25.51
C ARG A 75 16.51 -0.74 -25.17
N ALA A 76 16.86 -1.05 -23.91
CA ALA A 76 17.20 -2.40 -23.45
C ALA A 76 16.15 -3.01 -22.53
N LEU A 77 15.10 -2.25 -22.19
CA LEU A 77 14.12 -2.59 -21.16
C LEU A 77 12.87 -3.20 -21.80
N MET A 78 12.61 -4.48 -21.53
CA MET A 78 11.37 -5.13 -21.95
C MET A 78 10.21 -4.69 -21.04
N HIS A 79 9.00 -4.61 -21.58
CA HIS A 79 7.77 -4.22 -20.84
C HIS A 79 7.89 -2.86 -20.12
N ARG A 80 8.54 -1.88 -20.78
CA ARG A 80 8.78 -0.55 -20.20
C ARG A 80 7.50 0.13 -19.74
N GLU A 81 6.42 0.00 -20.52
CA GLU A 81 5.14 0.64 -20.22
C GLU A 81 4.51 0.06 -18.95
N GLU A 82 4.62 -1.26 -18.78
CA GLU A 82 4.18 -2.01 -17.62
C GLU A 82 4.97 -1.57 -16.38
N TRP A 83 6.31 -1.49 -16.47
CA TRP A 83 7.11 -1.00 -15.36
C TRP A 83 6.72 0.42 -14.97
N VAL A 84 6.61 1.34 -15.93
CA VAL A 84 6.17 2.73 -15.67
C VAL A 84 4.83 2.75 -14.93
N ARG A 85 3.87 1.94 -15.37
CA ARG A 85 2.55 1.81 -14.76
C ARG A 85 2.65 1.28 -13.32
N ILE A 86 3.38 0.20 -13.11
CA ILE A 86 3.62 -0.40 -11.78
C ILE A 86 4.23 0.63 -10.82
N GLY A 87 5.29 1.33 -11.21
CA GLY A 87 5.92 2.36 -10.37
C GLY A 87 4.96 3.50 -10.02
N SER A 88 4.14 3.95 -10.98
CA SER A 88 3.15 5.00 -10.72
C SER A 88 2.04 4.54 -9.75
N GLN A 89 1.64 3.27 -9.82
CA GLN A 89 0.64 2.68 -8.93
C GLN A 89 1.17 2.49 -7.51
N ILE A 90 2.42 2.04 -7.34
CA ILE A 90 3.06 1.94 -6.02
C ILE A 90 3.12 3.32 -5.36
N LEU A 91 3.49 4.35 -6.12
CA LEU A 91 3.48 5.71 -5.60
C LEU A 91 2.07 6.15 -5.17
N ALA A 92 1.04 5.84 -5.95
CA ALA A 92 -0.34 6.18 -5.61
C ALA A 92 -0.79 5.52 -4.29
N VAL A 93 -0.38 4.27 -4.02
CA VAL A 93 -0.57 3.61 -2.71
C VAL A 93 0.14 4.43 -1.62
N ILE A 94 1.41 4.78 -1.81
CA ILE A 94 2.19 5.54 -0.83
C ILE A 94 1.58 6.93 -0.55
N ASP A 95 1.05 7.61 -1.57
CA ASP A 95 0.30 8.86 -1.41
C ASP A 95 -0.96 8.67 -0.55
N LYS A 96 -1.72 7.59 -0.77
CA LYS A 96 -2.89 7.26 0.03
C LYS A 96 -2.52 6.99 1.49
N LEU A 97 -1.47 6.21 1.73
CA LEU A 97 -0.97 5.94 3.09
C LEU A 97 -0.53 7.22 3.82
N SER A 98 0.16 8.14 3.12
CA SER A 98 0.50 9.44 3.70
C SER A 98 -0.76 10.25 4.02
N GLY A 99 -1.74 10.30 3.12
CA GLY A 99 -3.01 10.99 3.36
C GLY A 99 -3.85 10.40 4.50
N ILE A 100 -3.79 9.08 4.73
CA ILE A 100 -4.37 8.43 5.92
C ILE A 100 -3.69 8.95 7.19
N SER A 101 -2.36 9.06 7.21
CA SER A 101 -1.61 9.53 8.38
C SER A 101 -1.98 10.97 8.79
N TYR A 102 -2.28 11.86 7.84
CA TYR A 102 -2.75 13.21 8.13
C TYR A 102 -4.12 13.22 8.80
N ARG A 103 -5.04 12.34 8.36
CA ARG A 103 -6.38 12.20 8.96
C ARG A 103 -6.29 11.63 10.36
N LEU A 104 -5.47 10.61 10.55
CA LEU A 104 -5.18 10.06 11.87
C LEU A 104 -4.54 11.10 12.79
N GLY A 105 -3.60 11.90 12.28
CA GLY A 105 -3.02 13.02 13.03
C GLY A 105 -4.06 14.03 13.48
N PHE A 106 -4.99 14.40 12.60
CA PHE A 106 -6.09 15.29 12.96
C PHE A 106 -6.98 14.69 14.05
N LEU A 107 -7.33 13.40 13.95
CA LEU A 107 -8.11 12.70 14.98
C LEU A 107 -7.38 12.67 16.33
N THR A 108 -6.08 12.37 16.31
CA THR A 108 -5.18 12.38 17.47
C THR A 108 -5.11 13.77 18.12
N ASP A 109 -4.89 14.83 17.34
CA ASP A 109 -4.75 16.20 17.85
C ASP A 109 -6.05 16.74 18.45
N LYS A 110 -7.20 16.28 17.95
CA LYS A 110 -8.53 16.66 18.44
C LYS A 110 -9.06 15.75 19.55
N ASN A 111 -8.33 14.70 19.93
CA ASN A 111 -8.81 13.65 20.84
C ASN A 111 -10.17 13.08 20.42
N TRP A 112 -10.40 12.92 19.11
CA TRP A 112 -11.66 12.37 18.62
C TRP A 112 -11.66 10.85 18.75
N ILE A 113 -12.65 10.36 19.50
CA ILE A 113 -12.83 8.94 19.78
C ILE A 113 -13.40 8.24 18.55
N ILE A 114 -12.85 7.07 18.26
CA ILE A 114 -13.28 6.18 17.18
C ILE A 114 -13.98 4.97 17.82
N PRO A 115 -15.13 4.51 17.30
CA PRO A 115 -15.77 3.29 17.78
C PRO A 115 -14.82 2.08 17.69
N GLU A 116 -14.81 1.23 18.71
CA GLU A 116 -13.85 0.11 18.81
C GLU A 116 -14.01 -0.92 17.67
N ASN A 117 -15.25 -1.18 17.24
CA ASN A 117 -15.53 -2.04 16.10
C ASN A 117 -14.96 -1.47 14.79
N VAL A 118 -15.16 -0.16 14.55
CA VAL A 118 -14.58 0.54 13.39
C VAL A 118 -13.06 0.48 13.45
N ALA A 119 -12.44 0.79 14.59
CA ALA A 119 -10.99 0.72 14.75
C ALA A 119 -10.45 -0.70 14.48
N THR A 120 -11.15 -1.72 14.96
CA THR A 120 -10.82 -3.13 14.74
C THR A 120 -10.89 -3.50 13.26
N ASN A 121 -11.93 -3.06 12.56
CA ASN A 121 -12.09 -3.35 11.14
C ASN A 121 -11.08 -2.59 10.28
N LEU A 122 -10.79 -1.32 10.58
CA LEU A 122 -9.71 -0.57 9.92
C LEU A 122 -8.33 -1.24 10.12
N VAL A 123 -8.05 -1.80 11.29
CA VAL A 123 -6.82 -2.58 11.53
C VAL A 123 -6.78 -3.83 10.65
N LYS A 124 -7.88 -4.57 10.52
CA LYS A 124 -7.95 -5.75 9.66
C LYS A 124 -7.77 -5.40 8.18
N ILE A 125 -8.37 -4.31 7.70
CA ILE A 125 -8.16 -3.81 6.33
C ILE A 125 -6.67 -3.49 6.14
N CYS A 126 -6.06 -2.78 7.09
CA CYS A 126 -4.63 -2.46 7.05
C CYS A 126 -3.74 -3.72 7.04
N ASP A 127 -4.10 -4.74 7.83
CA ASP A 127 -3.40 -6.05 7.84
C ASP A 127 -3.51 -6.75 6.46
N ASN A 128 -4.68 -6.72 5.82
CA ASN A 128 -4.87 -7.27 4.47
C ASN A 128 -4.02 -6.54 3.43
N VAL A 129 -4.07 -5.20 3.40
CA VAL A 129 -3.26 -4.37 2.48
C VAL A 129 -1.76 -4.60 2.70
N SER A 130 -1.33 -4.79 3.95
CA SER A 130 0.06 -5.12 4.29
C SER A 130 0.46 -6.49 3.74
N ALA A 131 -0.39 -7.51 3.88
CA ALA A 131 -0.16 -8.84 3.32
C ALA A 131 -0.12 -8.83 1.79
N MET A 132 -1.00 -8.05 1.14
CA MET A 132 -0.97 -7.88 -0.32
C MET A 132 0.34 -7.24 -0.79
N THR A 133 0.79 -6.18 -0.10
CA THR A 133 2.07 -5.52 -0.37
C THR A 133 3.24 -6.49 -0.22
N GLU A 134 3.23 -7.34 0.81
CA GLU A 134 4.27 -8.35 1.04
C GLU A 134 4.31 -9.38 -0.09
N LEU A 135 3.15 -9.96 -0.41
CA LEU A 135 3.02 -10.94 -1.50
C LEU A 135 3.44 -10.34 -2.83
N LEU A 136 3.13 -9.06 -3.08
CA LEU A 136 3.53 -8.37 -4.29
C LEU A 136 5.06 -8.24 -4.38
N SER A 137 5.72 -7.86 -3.28
CA SER A 137 7.19 -7.79 -3.23
C SER A 137 7.82 -9.18 -3.43
N GLN A 138 7.22 -10.23 -2.87
CA GLN A 138 7.65 -11.61 -3.07
C GLN A 138 7.45 -12.06 -4.53
N ALA A 139 6.30 -11.75 -5.13
CA ALA A 139 5.99 -12.07 -6.51
C ALA A 139 6.97 -11.40 -7.48
N MET A 140 7.28 -10.12 -7.26
CA MET A 140 8.31 -9.39 -8.03
C MET A 140 9.71 -10.01 -7.88
N ASN A 141 10.08 -10.48 -6.69
CA ASN A 141 11.36 -11.15 -6.47
C ASN A 141 11.45 -12.52 -7.19
N LYS A 142 10.33 -13.26 -7.21
CA LYS A 142 10.24 -14.60 -7.80
C LYS A 142 9.96 -14.59 -9.29
N LEU A 143 9.54 -13.44 -9.84
CA LEU A 143 9.04 -13.25 -11.21
C LEU A 143 9.83 -14.03 -12.28
N LEU A 144 11.15 -14.16 -12.10
CA LEU A 144 12.06 -14.71 -13.10
C LEU A 144 12.63 -16.08 -12.74
N ASN A 145 12.91 -16.29 -11.46
CA ASN A 145 13.56 -17.52 -11.00
C ASN A 145 12.56 -18.61 -10.65
N ASP A 146 11.31 -18.22 -10.33
CA ASP A 146 10.21 -19.12 -10.05
C ASP A 146 8.86 -18.49 -10.50
N PRO A 147 8.59 -18.43 -11.82
CA PRO A 147 7.35 -17.86 -12.36
C PRO A 147 6.10 -18.56 -11.82
N SER A 148 6.18 -19.87 -11.54
CA SER A 148 5.05 -20.64 -11.00
C SER A 148 4.70 -20.20 -9.57
N GLN A 149 5.70 -20.00 -8.70
CA GLN A 149 5.44 -19.45 -7.37
C GLN A 149 4.99 -17.99 -7.42
N SER A 150 5.58 -17.18 -8.32
CA SER A 150 5.14 -15.80 -8.53
C SER A 150 3.65 -15.74 -8.88
N LEU A 151 3.20 -16.57 -9.83
CA LEU A 151 1.79 -16.72 -10.20
C LEU A 151 0.90 -17.13 -9.00
N GLY A 152 1.40 -18.02 -8.15
CA GLY A 152 0.71 -18.44 -6.93
C GLY A 152 0.53 -17.29 -5.92
N ASP A 153 1.54 -16.44 -5.75
CA ASP A 153 1.47 -15.27 -4.89
C ASP A 153 0.48 -14.22 -5.46
N LEU A 154 0.49 -14.00 -6.79
CA LEU A 154 -0.47 -13.11 -7.46
C LEU A 154 -1.93 -13.56 -7.27
N ARG A 155 -2.21 -14.86 -7.29
CA ARG A 155 -3.56 -15.41 -7.02
C ARG A 155 -4.02 -15.14 -5.59
N LYS A 156 -3.12 -15.28 -4.61
CA LYS A 156 -3.45 -14.98 -3.20
C LYS A 156 -3.78 -13.50 -3.00
N ILE A 157 -3.14 -12.59 -3.74
CA ILE A 157 -3.47 -11.16 -3.68
C ILE A 157 -4.91 -10.93 -4.16
N ALA A 158 -5.36 -11.62 -5.20
CA ALA A 158 -6.75 -11.53 -5.67
C ALA A 158 -7.76 -12.03 -4.61
N GLU A 159 -7.45 -13.12 -3.91
CA GLU A 159 -8.28 -13.62 -2.80
C GLU A 159 -8.34 -12.63 -1.63
N LEU A 160 -7.22 -11.99 -1.30
CA LEU A 160 -7.14 -10.96 -0.27
C LEU A 160 -7.92 -9.70 -0.65
N GLU A 161 -7.84 -9.26 -1.91
CA GLU A 161 -8.61 -8.10 -2.40
C GLU A 161 -10.11 -8.35 -2.19
N HIS A 162 -10.63 -9.49 -2.65
CA HIS A 162 -12.06 -9.80 -2.50
C HIS A 162 -12.53 -9.85 -1.04
N ALA A 163 -11.68 -10.37 -0.15
CA ALA A 163 -11.95 -10.39 1.28
C ALA A 163 -11.92 -8.97 1.88
N ASN A 164 -10.96 -8.14 1.46
CA ASN A 164 -10.80 -6.76 1.89
C ASN A 164 -12.00 -5.90 1.46
N ASP A 165 -12.52 -6.16 0.27
CA ASP A 165 -13.67 -5.51 -0.35
C ASP A 165 -14.96 -5.67 0.48
N ALA A 166 -15.20 -6.89 0.96
CA ALA A 166 -16.34 -7.18 1.84
C ALA A 166 -16.19 -6.48 3.20
N LEU A 167 -14.98 -6.51 3.77
CA LEU A 167 -14.67 -5.90 5.05
C LEU A 167 -14.76 -4.36 4.99
N TYR A 168 -14.34 -3.75 3.88
CA TYR A 168 -14.52 -2.33 3.62
C TYR A 168 -15.99 -1.93 3.65
N ARG A 169 -16.85 -2.64 2.90
CA ARG A 169 -18.31 -2.38 2.89
C ARG A 169 -18.93 -2.48 4.27
N GLU A 170 -18.56 -3.51 5.03
CA GLU A 170 -18.98 -3.67 6.43
C GLU A 170 -18.55 -2.46 7.28
N THR A 171 -17.28 -2.07 7.17
CA THR A 171 -16.71 -0.93 7.91
C THR A 171 -17.45 0.37 7.61
N ILE A 172 -17.80 0.63 6.35
CA ILE A 172 -18.55 1.83 5.96
C ILE A 172 -19.93 1.84 6.64
N PHE A 173 -20.66 0.73 6.64
CA PHE A 173 -21.96 0.67 7.32
C PHE A 173 -21.84 0.84 8.83
N GLU A 174 -20.78 0.31 9.45
CA GLU A 174 -20.51 0.54 10.87
C GLU A 174 -20.20 2.01 11.18
N VAL A 175 -19.40 2.68 10.33
CA VAL A 175 -19.10 4.11 10.48
C VAL A 175 -20.38 4.94 10.39
N LEU A 176 -21.22 4.67 9.40
CA LEU A 176 -22.48 5.39 9.17
C LEU A 176 -23.52 5.13 10.27
N GLY A 177 -23.52 3.93 10.84
CA GLY A 177 -24.41 3.55 11.95
C GLY A 177 -23.92 3.98 13.34
N SER A 178 -22.69 4.50 13.44
CA SER A 178 -22.09 4.86 14.73
C SER A 178 -22.58 6.22 15.25
N ASN A 179 -22.76 6.31 16.58
CA ASN A 179 -23.10 7.57 17.25
C ASN A 179 -21.84 8.44 17.45
N ILE A 180 -21.34 9.01 16.35
CA ILE A 180 -20.14 9.87 16.31
C ILE A 180 -20.45 11.20 15.61
N SER A 181 -19.56 12.18 15.78
CA SER A 181 -19.70 13.45 15.09
C SER A 181 -19.58 13.28 13.57
N SER A 182 -20.26 14.12 12.77
CA SER A 182 -20.13 14.09 11.31
C SER A 182 -18.69 14.30 10.84
N GLY A 183 -17.89 15.07 11.58
CA GLY A 183 -16.46 15.25 11.30
C GLY A 183 -15.67 13.95 11.48
N THR A 184 -15.92 13.23 12.58
CA THR A 184 -15.31 11.91 12.83
C THR A 184 -15.74 10.92 11.76
N MET A 185 -17.04 10.89 11.42
CA MET A 185 -17.60 10.03 10.39
C MET A 185 -16.91 10.25 9.03
N LEU A 186 -16.79 11.51 8.60
CA LEU A 186 -16.13 11.87 7.34
C LEU A 186 -14.67 11.39 7.30
N LEU A 187 -13.92 11.58 8.39
CA LEU A 187 -12.52 11.15 8.45
C LEU A 187 -12.39 9.63 8.43
N LEU A 188 -13.26 8.91 9.13
CA LEU A 188 -13.25 7.44 9.17
C LEU A 188 -13.62 6.83 7.81
N THR A 189 -14.67 7.34 7.17
CA THR A 189 -15.05 6.93 5.81
C THR A 189 -13.90 7.18 4.85
N SER A 190 -13.28 8.36 4.89
CA SER A 190 -12.15 8.67 4.01
C SER A 190 -10.92 7.81 4.29
N ILE A 191 -10.65 7.42 5.54
CA ILE A 191 -9.57 6.47 5.86
C ILE A 191 -9.88 5.08 5.28
N ALA A 192 -11.12 4.61 5.42
CA ALA A 192 -11.54 3.31 4.91
C ALA A 192 -11.46 3.25 3.37
N GLU A 193 -11.99 4.28 2.68
CA GLU A 193 -11.89 4.44 1.22
C GLU A 193 -10.44 4.42 0.76
N MET A 194 -9.55 5.19 1.40
CA MET A 194 -8.15 5.24 1.00
C MET A 194 -7.40 3.92 1.19
N LEU A 195 -7.81 3.09 2.16
CA LEU A 195 -7.27 1.74 2.34
C LEU A 195 -7.80 0.76 1.29
N GLU A 196 -9.09 0.84 0.94
CA GLU A 196 -9.68 0.05 -0.16
C GLU A 196 -9.08 0.46 -1.51
N ASP A 197 -9.05 1.74 -1.83
CA ASP A 197 -8.34 2.30 -2.98
C ASP A 197 -6.87 1.84 -3.08
N SER A 198 -6.21 1.59 -1.93
CA SER A 198 -4.84 1.06 -1.90
C SER A 198 -4.82 -0.44 -2.22
N SER A 199 -5.75 -1.22 -1.67
CA SER A 199 -5.97 -2.63 -2.02
C SER A 199 -6.22 -2.80 -3.52
N ASP A 200 -7.13 -2.02 -4.08
CA ASP A 200 -7.49 -2.07 -5.51
C ASP A 200 -6.30 -1.72 -6.40
N THR A 201 -5.54 -0.69 -6.01
CA THR A 201 -4.33 -0.31 -6.74
C THR A 201 -3.27 -1.43 -6.70
N LEU A 202 -3.12 -2.13 -5.57
CA LEU A 202 -2.21 -3.28 -5.46
C LEU A 202 -2.69 -4.43 -6.36
N TYR A 203 -4.00 -4.66 -6.44
CA TYR A 203 -4.58 -5.65 -7.34
C TYR A 203 -4.41 -5.26 -8.83
N ASP A 204 -4.50 -3.97 -9.18
CA ASP A 204 -4.19 -3.52 -10.54
C ASP A 204 -2.72 -3.76 -10.91
N ILE A 205 -1.79 -3.68 -9.96
CA ILE A 205 -0.39 -4.05 -10.19
C ILE A 205 -0.28 -5.55 -10.53
N VAL A 206 -1.10 -6.40 -9.90
CA VAL A 206 -1.15 -7.84 -10.21
C VAL A 206 -1.48 -8.07 -11.68
N ASN A 207 -2.44 -7.33 -12.23
CA ASN A 207 -2.79 -7.42 -13.66
C ASN A 207 -1.61 -7.07 -14.57
N ASN A 208 -0.84 -6.04 -14.21
CA ASN A 208 0.37 -5.65 -14.96
C ASN A 208 1.47 -6.71 -14.85
N LEU A 209 1.66 -7.33 -13.68
CA LEU A 209 2.62 -8.41 -13.51
C LEU A 209 2.22 -9.69 -14.25
N TYR A 210 0.92 -9.98 -14.38
CA TYR A 210 0.46 -11.10 -15.21
C TYR A 210 0.86 -10.93 -16.67
N ILE A 211 0.73 -9.72 -17.23
CA ILE A 211 1.16 -9.43 -18.61
C ILE A 211 2.66 -9.74 -18.77
N ILE A 212 3.49 -9.24 -17.84
CA ILE A 212 4.93 -9.49 -17.83
C ILE A 212 5.22 -11.00 -17.73
N LEU A 213 4.54 -11.74 -16.84
CA LEU A 213 4.75 -13.19 -16.69
C LEU A 213 4.40 -13.98 -17.96
N LEU A 214 3.26 -13.67 -18.59
CA LEU A 214 2.79 -14.36 -19.79
C LEU A 214 3.70 -14.13 -21.00
N GLU A 215 4.38 -13.00 -21.07
CA GLU A 215 5.32 -12.71 -22.17
C GLU A 215 6.74 -13.25 -21.90
N ILE A 216 7.06 -13.59 -20.64
CA ILE A 216 8.35 -14.17 -20.22
C ILE A 216 8.35 -15.72 -20.23
N THR A 217 7.18 -16.36 -20.10
CA THR A 217 7.00 -17.83 -20.10
C THR A 217 6.74 -18.40 -21.49
#